data_AF-A0A511ZCJ4-F1
#
_entry.id   AF-A0A511ZCJ4-F1
#
_cell.length_a   1.000
_cell.length_b   1.000
_cell.length_c   1.000
_cell.angle_alpha   90.00
_cell.angle_beta   90.00
_cell.angle_gamma   90.00
#
_symmetry.space_group_name_H-M   'P 1'
#
loop_
_entity.id
_entity.type
_entity.pdbx_description
1 polymer ?
#
loop_
_entity_poly.entity_id
_entity_poly.type
_entity_poly.pdbx_seq_one_letter_code
_entity_poly.pdbx_strand_id
1 'polypeptide(L)'
;MNKEWIKVVIAAFFEVFWVIGLKHAYDFWAWTGTAIAIFVSFYLMIMAGRKLPVGTVYAVFVGLGTAGTVFSEILIFGEPFKVEKVLLIVVLLAGVVGLKLVTADNVREGAES
;
A
#
# COMPACT_ATOMS: atom_id res chain seq x y z
N MET A 1 -17.26 -5.45 -6.64
CA MET A 1 -16.07 -4.61 -6.37
C MET A 1 -15.47 -4.17 -7.70
N ASN A 2 -15.26 -2.86 -7.90
CA ASN A 2 -14.74 -2.31 -9.16
C ASN A 2 -13.34 -2.89 -9.46
N LYS A 3 -13.11 -3.30 -10.73
CA LYS A 3 -11.85 -3.93 -11.19
C LYS A 3 -10.60 -3.13 -10.80
N GLU A 4 -10.71 -1.82 -10.66
CA GLU A 4 -9.60 -0.93 -10.28
C GLU A 4 -9.20 -1.05 -8.81
N TRP A 5 -10.15 -1.26 -7.90
CA TRP A 5 -9.84 -1.49 -6.47
C TRP A 5 -9.11 -2.80 -6.25
N ILE A 6 -9.41 -3.83 -7.04
CA ILE A 6 -8.66 -5.09 -7.04
C ILE A 6 -7.20 -4.85 -7.44
N LYS A 7 -6.95 -3.99 -8.43
CA LYS A 7 -5.57 -3.63 -8.82
C LYS A 7 -4.81 -2.94 -7.69
N VAL A 8 -5.47 -2.08 -6.89
CA VAL A 8 -4.84 -1.45 -5.72
C VAL A 8 -4.44 -2.49 -4.67
N VAL A 9 -5.32 -3.46 -4.40
CA VAL A 9 -5.02 -4.55 -3.45
C VAL A 9 -3.86 -5.40 -3.95
N ILE A 10 -3.85 -5.76 -5.24
CA ILE A 10 -2.75 -6.52 -5.84
C ILE A 10 -1.45 -5.69 -5.83
N ALA A 11 -1.53 -4.39 -6.13
CA ALA A 11 -0.39 -3.49 -6.05
C ALA A 11 0.21 -3.48 -4.64
N ALA A 12 -0.62 -3.27 -3.61
CA ALA A 12 -0.18 -3.28 -2.22
C ALA A 12 0.36 -4.65 -1.77
N PHE A 13 -0.14 -5.75 -2.34
CA PHE A 13 0.44 -7.07 -2.11
C PHE A 13 1.87 -7.15 -2.64
N PHE A 14 2.10 -6.76 -3.90
CA PHE A 14 3.45 -6.66 -4.47
C PHE A 14 4.35 -5.69 -3.70
N GLU A 15 3.77 -4.65 -3.10
CA GLU A 15 4.47 -3.73 -2.21
C GLU A 15 5.18 -4.45 -1.06
N VAL A 16 4.45 -5.30 -0.36
CA VAL A 16 5.01 -6.10 0.73
C VAL A 16 6.21 -6.93 0.27
N PHE A 17 6.12 -7.58 -0.91
CA PHE A 17 7.23 -8.39 -1.42
C PHE A 17 8.47 -7.57 -1.72
N TRP A 18 8.33 -6.42 -2.39
CA TRP A 18 9.51 -5.64 -2.71
C TRP A 18 10.08 -4.91 -1.50
N VAL A 19 9.26 -4.48 -0.54
CA VAL A 19 9.75 -3.88 0.70
C VAL A 19 10.56 -4.90 1.52
N ILE A 20 10.05 -6.13 1.63
CA ILE A 20 10.80 -7.24 2.25
C ILE A 20 12.07 -7.54 1.45
N GLY A 21 11.96 -7.55 0.11
CA GLY A 21 13.06 -7.75 -0.82
C GLY A 21 14.18 -6.71 -0.63
N LEU A 22 13.86 -5.44 -0.44
CA LEU A 22 14.87 -4.41 -0.18
C LEU A 22 15.68 -4.68 1.10
N LYS A 23 15.07 -5.31 2.11
CA LYS A 23 15.73 -5.64 3.37
C LYS A 23 16.54 -6.94 3.28
N HIS A 24 16.13 -7.90 2.45
CA HIS A 24 16.67 -9.27 2.44
C HIS A 24 17.25 -9.75 1.09
N ALA A 25 17.29 -8.91 0.06
CA ALA A 25 17.90 -9.26 -1.22
C ALA A 25 19.43 -9.15 -1.12
N TYR A 26 20.10 -10.30 -1.03
CA TYR A 26 21.57 -10.39 -1.01
C TYR A 26 22.16 -10.82 -2.35
N ASP A 27 21.39 -11.56 -3.16
CA ASP A 27 21.83 -12.07 -4.46
C ASP A 27 21.21 -11.30 -5.63
N PHE A 28 21.87 -11.37 -6.79
CA PHE A 28 21.40 -10.73 -8.03
C PHE A 28 19.98 -11.17 -8.43
N TRP A 29 19.65 -12.45 -8.22
CA TRP A 29 18.31 -12.98 -8.51
C TRP A 29 17.23 -12.42 -7.58
N ALA A 30 17.54 -12.25 -6.29
CA ALA A 30 16.64 -11.64 -5.32
C ALA A 30 16.42 -10.14 -5.62
N TRP A 31 17.47 -9.43 -6.02
CA TRP A 31 17.36 -8.04 -6.48
C TRP A 31 16.54 -7.90 -7.75
N THR A 32 16.72 -8.82 -8.71
CA THR A 32 15.92 -8.85 -9.94
C THR A 32 14.44 -9.06 -9.63
N GLY A 33 14.11 -10.00 -8.74
CA GLY A 33 12.74 -10.23 -8.28
C GLY A 33 12.14 -9.00 -7.60
N THR A 34 12.91 -8.35 -6.71
CA THR A 34 12.52 -7.11 -6.02
C THR A 34 12.22 -5.99 -7.03
N ALA A 35 13.09 -5.78 -8.03
CA ALA A 35 12.89 -4.76 -9.06
C ALA A 35 11.63 -5.00 -9.91
N ILE A 36 11.36 -6.27 -10.28
CA ILE A 36 10.14 -6.65 -11.00
C ILE A 36 8.91 -6.37 -10.13
N ALA A 37 8.95 -6.73 -8.85
CA ALA A 37 7.85 -6.49 -7.92
C ALA A 37 7.56 -4.99 -7.73
N ILE A 38 8.60 -4.14 -7.65
CA ILE A 38 8.45 -2.67 -7.66
C ILE A 38 7.71 -2.23 -8.93
N PHE A 39 8.19 -2.67 -10.10
CA PHE A 39 7.62 -2.25 -11.37
C PHE A 39 6.13 -2.63 -11.49
N VAL A 40 5.80 -3.89 -11.15
CA VAL A 40 4.41 -4.39 -11.18
C VAL A 40 3.53 -3.65 -10.17
N SER A 41 4.02 -3.44 -8.96
CA SER A 41 3.32 -2.71 -7.89
C SER A 41 2.93 -1.31 -8.36
N PHE A 42 3.91 -0.51 -8.80
CA PHE A 42 3.66 0.86 -9.24
C PHE A 42 2.81 0.92 -10.51
N TYR A 43 3.03 0.01 -11.46
CA TYR A 43 2.23 -0.04 -12.69
C TYR A 43 0.74 -0.23 -12.40
N LEU A 44 0.39 -1.18 -11.52
CA LEU A 44 -0.99 -1.44 -11.12
C LEU A 44 -1.60 -0.27 -10.36
N MET A 45 -0.85 0.35 -9.44
CA MET A 45 -1.29 1.53 -8.71
C MET A 45 -1.58 2.71 -9.65
N ILE A 46 -0.67 3.01 -10.58
CA ILE A 46 -0.84 4.07 -11.58
C ILE A 46 -2.08 3.78 -12.43
N MET A 47 -2.27 2.53 -12.86
CA MET A 47 -3.42 2.17 -13.69
C MET A 47 -4.75 2.35 -12.94
N ALA A 48 -4.79 2.04 -11.64
CA ALA A 48 -5.95 2.29 -10.80
C ALA A 48 -6.19 3.80 -10.58
N GLY A 49 -5.12 4.57 -10.36
CA GLY A 49 -5.15 6.03 -10.19
C GLY A 49 -5.61 6.80 -11.43
N ARG A 50 -5.58 6.20 -12.62
CA ARG A 50 -6.18 6.80 -13.83
C ARG A 50 -7.70 6.87 -13.80
N LYS A 51 -8.37 6.06 -12.96
CA LYS A 51 -9.83 5.97 -12.90
C LYS A 51 -10.41 6.26 -11.52
N LEU A 52 -9.57 6.30 -10.50
CA LEU A 52 -9.94 6.58 -9.11
C LEU A 52 -9.20 7.84 -8.65
N PRO A 53 -9.73 8.58 -7.67
CA PRO A 53 -9.02 9.70 -7.08
C PRO A 53 -7.63 9.28 -6.61
N VAL A 54 -6.58 9.88 -7.18
CA VAL A 54 -5.18 9.47 -6.96
C VAL A 54 -4.81 9.52 -5.47
N GLY A 55 -5.26 10.55 -4.74
CA GLY A 55 -5.03 10.67 -3.30
C GLY A 55 -5.58 9.48 -2.52
N THR A 56 -6.80 9.04 -2.85
CA THR A 56 -7.43 7.87 -2.23
C THR A 56 -6.70 6.57 -2.57
N VAL A 57 -6.28 6.41 -3.82
CA VAL A 57 -5.53 5.22 -4.26
C VAL A 57 -4.20 5.13 -3.52
N TYR A 58 -3.45 6.24 -3.47
CA TYR A 58 -2.16 6.29 -2.79
C TYR A 58 -2.30 6.04 -1.29
N ALA A 59 -3.28 6.66 -0.65
CA ALA A 59 -3.54 6.47 0.78
C ALA A 59 -3.82 4.98 1.09
N VAL A 60 -4.69 4.33 0.32
CA VAL A 60 -5.02 2.91 0.52
C VAL A 60 -3.84 1.99 0.18
N PHE A 61 -3.09 2.29 -0.87
CA PHE A 61 -1.87 1.57 -1.25
C PHE A 61 -0.86 1.55 -0.09
N VAL A 62 -0.42 2.73 0.37
CA VAL A 62 0.56 2.86 1.46
C VAL A 62 0.03 2.25 2.76
N GLY A 63 -1.25 2.42 3.07
CA GLY A 63 -1.85 1.84 4.27
C GLY A 63 -1.81 0.31 4.26
N LEU A 64 -2.27 -0.33 3.19
CA LEU A 64 -2.24 -1.79 3.04
C LEU A 64 -0.82 -2.33 2.98
N GLY A 65 0.07 -1.68 2.23
CA GLY A 65 1.48 -2.08 2.13
C GLY A 65 2.21 -2.00 3.46
N THR A 66 2.00 -0.93 4.23
CA THR A 66 2.59 -0.77 5.57
C THR A 66 2.07 -1.85 6.53
N ALA A 67 0.74 -2.06 6.56
CA ALA A 67 0.15 -3.09 7.41
C ALA A 67 0.65 -4.50 7.05
N GLY A 68 0.68 -4.84 5.76
CA GLY A 68 1.15 -6.14 5.28
C GLY A 68 2.64 -6.36 5.53
N THR A 69 3.47 -5.32 5.37
CA THR A 69 4.91 -5.37 5.65
C THR A 69 5.15 -5.67 7.11
N VAL A 70 4.53 -4.91 8.01
CA VAL A 70 4.72 -5.11 9.46
C VAL A 70 4.20 -6.47 9.90
N PHE A 71 3.06 -6.91 9.36
CA PHE A 71 2.53 -8.25 9.65
C PHE A 71 3.51 -9.33 9.20
N SER A 72 4.13 -9.15 8.03
CA SER A 72 5.15 -10.06 7.51
C SER A 72 6.44 -10.03 8.34
N GLU A 73 6.88 -8.86 8.80
CA GLU A 73 8.03 -8.73 9.72
C GLU A 73 7.82 -9.51 11.02
N ILE A 74 6.62 -9.43 11.59
CA ILE A 74 6.29 -10.14 12.84
C ILE A 74 6.16 -11.65 12.59
N LEU A 75 5.41 -12.06 11.55
CA LEU A 75 5.05 -13.46 11.34
C LEU A 75 6.18 -14.29 10.68
N ILE A 76 6.87 -13.71 9.69
CA ILE A 76 7.87 -14.41 8.87
C ILE A 76 9.27 -14.21 9.43
N PHE A 77 9.61 -12.97 9.83
CA PHE A 77 10.95 -12.63 10.32
C PHE A 77 11.07 -12.65 11.85
N GLY A 78 9.97 -12.92 12.56
CA GLY A 78 9.96 -13.04 14.01
C GLY A 78 10.35 -11.74 14.73
N GLU A 79 10.14 -10.58 14.10
CA GLU A 79 10.43 -9.31 14.76
C GLU A 79 9.60 -9.16 16.04
N PRO A 80 10.19 -8.66 17.14
CA PRO A 80 9.49 -8.49 18.39
C PRO A 80 8.29 -7.56 18.22
N PHE A 81 7.12 -8.04 18.63
CA PHE A 81 5.89 -7.27 18.61
C PHE A 81 5.99 -6.09 19.58
N LYS A 82 6.27 -4.89 19.05
CA LYS A 82 6.30 -3.65 19.82
C LYS A 82 4.97 -2.94 19.71
N VAL A 83 4.29 -2.76 20.84
CA VAL A 83 3.01 -2.05 20.92
C VAL A 83 3.12 -0.64 20.33
N GLU A 84 4.25 0.03 20.50
CA GLU A 84 4.52 1.36 19.95
C GLU A 84 4.49 1.38 18.42
N LYS A 85 5.12 0.39 17.76
CA LYS A 85 5.08 0.24 16.29
C LYS A 85 3.64 0.13 15.80
N VAL A 86 2.85 -0.72 16.46
CA VAL A 86 1.45 -0.96 16.09
C VAL A 86 0.60 0.30 16.28
N LEU A 87 0.79 1.03 17.37
CA LEU A 87 0.07 2.28 17.64
C LEU A 87 0.35 3.33 16.55
N LEU A 88 1.63 3.49 16.15
CA LEU A 88 2.00 4.40 15.05
C LEU A 88 1.38 3.99 13.71
N ILE A 89 1.31 2.69 13.42
CA ILE A 89 0.64 2.18 12.21
C ILE A 89 -0.86 2.48 12.26
N VAL A 90 -1.51 2.31 13.41
CA VAL A 90 -2.93 2.64 13.57
C VAL A 90 -3.17 4.13 13.33
N VAL A 91 -2.31 5.01 13.83
CA VAL A 91 -2.38 6.46 13.57
C VAL A 91 -2.19 6.77 12.09
N LEU A 92 -1.22 6.14 11.43
CA LEU A 92 -0.99 6.28 9.99
C LEU A 92 -2.22 5.84 9.19
N LEU A 93 -2.77 4.66 9.50
CA LEU A 93 -3.98 4.13 8.87
C LEU A 93 -5.19 5.04 9.12
N ALA A 94 -5.34 5.59 10.32
CA ALA A 94 -6.40 6.54 10.64
C ALA A 94 -6.27 7.82 9.80
N GLY A 95 -5.05 8.34 9.63
CA GLY A 95 -4.79 9.49 8.76
C GLY A 95 -5.12 9.21 7.29
N VAL A 96 -4.74 8.02 6.80
CA VAL A 96 -5.07 7.52 5.45
C VAL A 96 -6.58 7.44 5.25
N VAL A 97 -7.32 6.87 6.20
CA VAL A 97 -8.78 6.74 6.13
C VAL A 97 -9.45 8.11 6.23
N GLY A 98 -8.99 8.99 7.12
CA GLY A 98 -9.50 10.36 7.24
C GLY A 98 -9.33 11.13 5.94
N LEU A 99 -8.15 11.08 5.32
CA LEU A 99 -7.88 11.73 4.04
C LEU A 99 -8.79 11.18 2.92
N LYS A 100 -9.02 9.86 2.89
CA LYS A 100 -9.96 9.24 1.95
C LYS A 100 -11.39 9.74 2.14
N LEU A 101 -11.87 9.86 3.37
CA LEU A 101 -13.24 10.31 3.67
C LEU A 101 -13.45 11.76 3.24
N VAL A 102 -12.52 12.65 3.60
CA VAL A 102 -12.59 14.07 3.21
C VAL A 102 -12.48 14.24 1.70
N THR A 103 -11.63 13.47 1.03
CA THR A 103 -11.49 13.53 -0.43
C THR A 103 -12.73 12.97 -1.16
N ALA A 104 -13.39 11.96 -0.60
CA ALA A 104 -14.61 11.39 -1.17
C ALA A 104 -15.79 12.38 -1.15
N ASP A 105 -15.89 13.23 -0.12
CA ASP A 105 -16.90 14.30 -0.06
C ASP A 105 -16.65 15.36 -1.14
N ASN A 106 -15.40 15.79 -1.35
CA ASN A 106 -15.06 16.79 -2.37
C ASN A 106 -15.38 16.33 -3.80
N VAL A 107 -15.35 15.02 -4.08
CA VAL A 107 -15.73 14.47 -5.40
C VAL A 107 -17.26 14.48 -5.60
N ARG A 108 -18.05 14.43 -4.52
CA ARG A 108 -19.52 14.52 -4.59
C ARG A 108 -20.01 15.95 -4.79
N GLU A 109 -19.45 16.92 -4.06
CA GLU A 109 -19.83 18.34 -4.18
C GLU A 109 -19.53 18.91 -5.57
N GLY A 110 -18.38 18.58 -6.18
CA GLY A 110 -18.03 19.06 -7.52
C GLY A 110 -18.80 18.39 -8.68
N ALA A 111 -19.52 17.30 -8.41
CA ALA A 111 -20.36 16.62 -9.40
C ALA A 111 -21.84 17.09 -9.34
N GLU A 112 -22.20 17.85 -8.31
CA GLU A 112 -23.54 18.42 -8.10
C GLU A 112 -23.62 19.93 -8.43
N SER A 113 -22.53 20.56 -8.89
CA SER A 113 -22.48 21.98 -9.34
C SER A 113 -22.50 22.14 -10.86
#